data_AF-A0A952IF24-F1
#
_entry.id   AF-A0A952IF24-F1
#
_cell.length_a   1.000
_cell.length_b   1.000
_cell.length_c   1.000
_cell.angle_alpha   90.00
_cell.angle_beta   90.00
_cell.angle_gamma   90.00
#
_symmetry.space_group_name_H-M   'P 1'
#
loop_
_entity.id
_entity.type
_entity.pdbx_description
1 polymer ?
#
loop_
_entity_poly.entity_id
_entity_poly.type
_entity_poly.pdbx_seq_one_letter_code
_entity_poly.pdbx_strand_id
1 'polypeptide(L)'
;MKAFENHRTKSRRDFLTKSSLGLGGVALASLFSGNKLMASTQIRNDGGGILDSLHHLPKAKRIIYLFQSGGPSQLETFDYKPTLEKMHGEQLPDSVLKGRRLTGMTSGQKSIPLAASHFKFGRHGQSGMEVSELLPNIAGISDEICMIKSMYTEAINHDPAITFFQTGSQQPGRPSIGSWLSYGLGTDNENLPSFCVLLSAGKNGGQPLYSRLWGNGFLPSLHQGV
;
A
#
# COMPACT_ATOMS: atom_id res chain seq x y z
N MET A 1 59.13 -50.09 -16.16
CA MET A 1 59.31 -48.71 -16.63
C MET A 1 58.44 -48.49 -17.87
N LYS A 2 57.20 -47.99 -17.67
CA LYS A 2 56.39 -47.32 -18.70
C LYS A 2 55.74 -46.10 -18.02
N ALA A 3 56.61 -45.17 -17.64
CA ALA A 3 56.25 -43.77 -17.60
C ALA A 3 56.00 -43.33 -19.06
N PHE A 4 55.21 -42.27 -19.27
CA PHE A 4 54.67 -41.79 -20.55
C PHE A 4 53.40 -42.52 -21.02
N GLU A 5 52.26 -41.87 -21.20
CA GLU A 5 51.78 -40.57 -20.76
C GLU A 5 50.30 -40.61 -21.16
N ASN A 6 49.41 -40.42 -20.20
CA ASN A 6 47.99 -40.41 -20.43
C ASN A 6 47.62 -39.05 -21.06
N HIS A 7 48.02 -38.81 -22.31
CA HIS A 7 47.55 -37.68 -23.09
C HIS A 7 46.08 -37.92 -23.46
N ARG A 8 45.19 -37.70 -22.48
CA ARG A 8 43.82 -37.30 -22.76
C ARG A 8 43.90 -36.01 -23.57
N THR A 9 44.00 -36.14 -24.89
CA THR A 9 43.81 -35.03 -25.82
C THR A 9 42.41 -34.50 -25.56
N LYS A 10 42.30 -33.40 -24.80
CA LYS A 10 41.05 -32.69 -24.61
C LYS A 10 40.60 -32.28 -26.01
N SER A 11 39.60 -32.98 -26.55
CA SER A 11 39.10 -32.66 -27.88
C SER A 11 38.55 -31.24 -27.87
N ARG A 12 38.56 -30.55 -29.03
CA ARG A 12 37.90 -29.24 -29.16
C ARG A 12 36.46 -29.26 -28.66
N ARG A 13 35.76 -30.39 -28.86
CA ARG A 13 34.42 -30.64 -28.32
C ARG A 13 34.42 -30.64 -26.79
N ASP A 14 35.33 -31.37 -26.15
CA ASP A 14 35.46 -31.44 -24.69
C ASP A 14 35.74 -30.07 -24.05
N PHE A 15 36.59 -29.27 -24.70
CA PHE A 15 36.87 -27.91 -24.27
C PHE A 15 35.63 -27.03 -24.39
N LEU A 16 34.98 -26.99 -25.56
CA LEU A 16 33.80 -26.17 -25.80
C LEU A 16 32.62 -26.56 -24.91
N THR A 17 32.37 -27.86 -24.69
CA THR A 17 31.31 -28.35 -23.80
C THR A 17 31.55 -27.94 -22.35
N LYS A 18 32.77 -28.04 -21.84
CA LYS A 18 33.08 -27.65 -20.45
C LYS A 18 33.02 -26.13 -20.27
N SER A 19 33.52 -25.37 -21.23
CA SER A 19 33.45 -23.91 -21.21
C SER A 19 32.01 -23.40 -21.30
N SER A 20 31.17 -23.98 -22.16
CA SER A 20 29.77 -23.57 -22.27
C SER A 20 28.95 -23.89 -21.03
N LEU A 21 29.18 -25.05 -20.40
CA LEU A 21 28.54 -25.41 -19.13
C LEU A 21 29.01 -24.50 -17.98
N GLY A 22 30.29 -24.14 -17.93
CA GLY A 22 30.82 -23.20 -16.93
C GLY A 22 30.24 -21.80 -17.08
N LEU A 23 30.22 -21.26 -18.30
CA LEU A 23 29.61 -19.96 -18.59
C LEU A 23 28.10 -19.97 -18.34
N GLY A 24 27.41 -21.06 -18.69
CA GLY A 24 26.00 -21.25 -18.39
C GLY A 24 25.72 -21.28 -16.89
N GLY A 25 26.58 -21.94 -16.11
CA GLY A 25 26.50 -21.95 -14.64
C GLY A 25 26.70 -20.57 -14.03
N VAL A 26 27.65 -19.78 -14.53
CA VAL A 26 27.86 -18.39 -14.09
C VAL A 26 26.68 -17.50 -14.47
N ALA A 27 26.16 -17.62 -15.69
CA ALA A 27 24.98 -16.88 -16.13
C ALA A 27 23.75 -17.23 -15.28
N LEU A 28 23.55 -18.52 -14.99
CA LEU A 28 22.46 -18.98 -14.13
C LEU A 28 22.61 -18.48 -12.68
N ALA A 29 23.82 -18.52 -12.12
CA ALA A 29 24.12 -17.98 -10.79
C ALA A 29 23.92 -16.45 -10.72
N SER A 30 24.22 -15.74 -11.82
CA SER A 30 23.97 -14.31 -11.95
C SER A 30 22.47 -14.00 -12.03
N LEU A 31 21.70 -14.80 -12.78
CA LEU A 31 20.24 -14.65 -12.88
C LEU A 31 19.52 -14.96 -11.56
N PHE A 32 20.04 -15.90 -10.77
CA PHE A 32 19.53 -16.17 -9.43
C PHE A 32 20.08 -15.22 -8.37
N SER A 33 20.83 -14.18 -8.75
CA SER A 33 21.45 -13.20 -7.84
C SER A 33 22.13 -13.93 -6.67
N GLY A 34 23.27 -14.58 -6.92
CA GLY A 34 24.11 -15.47 -6.08
C GLY A 34 23.85 -15.65 -4.56
N ASN A 35 23.28 -14.66 -3.86
CA ASN A 35 22.71 -14.74 -2.53
C ASN A 35 21.44 -15.60 -2.37
N LYS A 36 20.67 -15.92 -3.44
CA LYS A 36 19.42 -16.71 -3.30
C LYS A 36 19.65 -18.23 -3.15
N LEU A 37 20.87 -18.71 -3.37
CA LEU A 37 21.22 -20.14 -3.35
C LEU A 37 21.72 -20.65 -1.98
N MET A 38 22.05 -19.75 -1.06
CA MET A 38 22.49 -20.11 0.29
C MET A 38 21.29 -20.17 1.22
N ALA A 39 20.97 -21.36 1.74
CA ALA A 39 19.93 -21.56 2.73
C ALA A 39 20.31 -20.82 4.03
N SER A 40 19.78 -19.62 4.25
CA SER A 40 19.87 -18.93 5.54
C SER A 40 18.73 -19.36 6.44
N THR A 41 19.01 -19.50 7.74
CA THR A 41 17.99 -19.71 8.79
C THR A 41 17.14 -18.48 9.04
N GLN A 42 17.57 -17.31 8.58
CA GLN A 42 16.82 -16.05 8.64
C GLN A 42 16.14 -15.74 7.32
N ILE A 43 14.96 -15.11 7.41
CA ILE A 43 14.20 -14.61 6.26
C ILE A 43 14.93 -13.38 5.74
N ARG A 44 15.80 -13.56 4.75
CA ARG A 44 16.52 -12.46 4.11
C ARG A 44 15.59 -11.58 3.31
N ASN A 45 15.80 -10.28 3.38
CA ASN A 45 15.24 -9.34 2.42
C ASN A 45 16.13 -9.33 1.18
N ASP A 46 15.62 -9.76 0.04
CA ASP A 46 16.36 -9.81 -1.22
C ASP A 46 16.16 -8.55 -2.08
N GLY A 47 15.34 -7.58 -1.64
CA GLY A 47 15.08 -6.34 -2.36
C GLY A 47 16.17 -5.27 -2.25
N GLY A 48 17.21 -5.48 -1.44
CA GLY A 48 18.32 -4.53 -1.31
C GLY A 48 17.97 -3.23 -0.57
N GLY A 49 16.87 -3.22 0.20
CA GLY A 49 16.57 -2.14 1.14
C GLY A 49 17.46 -2.16 2.39
N ILE A 50 17.27 -1.20 3.30
CA ILE A 50 18.08 -1.08 4.52
C ILE A 50 17.87 -2.23 5.52
N LEU A 51 16.74 -2.94 5.42
CA LEU A 51 16.46 -4.09 6.28
C LEU A 51 17.08 -5.34 5.67
N ASP A 52 18.03 -5.97 6.35
CA ASP A 52 18.66 -7.22 5.89
C ASP A 52 17.77 -8.46 6.08
N SER A 53 16.79 -8.39 6.99
CA SER A 53 15.89 -9.49 7.31
C SER A 53 14.47 -9.03 7.65
N LEU A 54 13.51 -9.93 7.46
CA LEU A 54 12.10 -9.69 7.74
C LEU A 54 11.67 -10.37 9.03
N HIS A 55 10.86 -9.68 9.84
CA HIS A 55 10.28 -10.25 11.07
C HIS A 55 9.30 -11.40 10.79
N HIS A 56 8.63 -11.36 9.64
CA HIS A 56 7.64 -12.37 9.22
C HIS A 56 7.87 -12.76 7.76
N LEU A 57 7.50 -14.01 7.43
CA LEU A 57 7.48 -14.46 6.04
C LEU A 57 6.43 -13.66 5.26
N PRO A 58 6.79 -13.02 4.13
CA PRO A 58 5.84 -12.28 3.33
C PRO A 58 4.81 -13.26 2.72
N LYS A 59 3.53 -13.05 3.03
CA LYS A 59 2.43 -13.83 2.44
C LYS A 59 1.94 -13.22 1.12
N ALA A 60 2.02 -11.89 0.98
CA ALA A 60 1.68 -11.16 -0.23
C ALA A 60 2.96 -10.81 -0.99
N LYS A 61 2.96 -11.04 -2.31
CA LYS A 61 4.06 -10.65 -3.20
C LYS A 61 3.88 -9.25 -3.80
N ARG A 62 2.63 -8.82 -3.98
CA ARG A 62 2.26 -7.56 -4.63
C ARG A 62 1.04 -6.98 -3.92
N ILE A 63 1.05 -5.66 -3.73
CA ILE A 63 -0.03 -4.93 -3.07
C ILE A 63 -0.44 -3.80 -4.00
N ILE A 64 -1.75 -3.69 -4.26
CA ILE A 64 -2.34 -2.52 -4.91
C ILE A 64 -2.99 -1.71 -3.80
N TYR A 65 -2.51 -0.50 -3.58
CA TYR A 65 -3.06 0.44 -2.61
C TYR A 65 -3.85 1.54 -3.33
N LEU A 66 -5.13 1.65 -3.02
CA LEU A 66 -6.02 2.65 -3.61
C LEU A 66 -6.42 3.68 -2.55
N PHE A 67 -5.84 4.87 -2.64
CA PHE A 67 -6.27 6.00 -1.82
C PHE A 67 -7.33 6.84 -2.55
N GLN A 68 -8.58 6.74 -2.11
CA GLN A 68 -9.71 7.40 -2.77
C GLN A 68 -9.98 8.79 -2.19
N SER A 69 -9.15 9.76 -2.55
CA SER A 69 -9.38 11.17 -2.19
C SER A 69 -10.67 11.69 -2.81
N GLY A 70 -11.61 12.17 -1.98
CA GLY A 70 -12.95 12.54 -2.43
C GLY A 70 -13.82 11.35 -2.84
N GLY A 71 -13.47 10.13 -2.41
CA GLY A 71 -14.27 8.93 -2.60
C GLY A 71 -15.64 9.00 -1.90
N PRO A 72 -16.49 7.98 -2.11
CA PRO A 72 -17.81 7.93 -1.50
C PRO A 72 -17.71 7.94 0.03
N SER A 73 -18.70 8.56 0.68
CA SER A 73 -18.76 8.63 2.15
C SER A 73 -18.82 7.22 2.75
N GLN A 74 -18.05 7.01 3.84
CA GLN A 74 -18.09 5.77 4.61
C GLN A 74 -19.48 5.49 5.19
N LEU A 75 -20.22 6.55 5.55
CA LEU A 75 -21.57 6.47 6.11
C LEU A 75 -22.60 5.99 5.07
N GLU A 76 -22.28 6.09 3.78
CA GLU A 76 -23.13 5.65 2.67
C GLU A 76 -22.68 4.31 2.07
N THR A 77 -21.57 3.73 2.55
CA THR A 77 -20.94 2.55 1.95
C THR A 77 -20.80 1.37 2.91
N PHE A 78 -20.12 1.56 4.05
CA PHE A 78 -19.74 0.46 4.95
C PHE A 78 -19.95 0.74 6.44
N ASP A 79 -20.32 1.96 6.82
CA ASP A 79 -20.48 2.35 8.22
C ASP A 79 -21.91 2.72 8.55
N TYR A 80 -22.77 1.69 8.60
CA TYR A 80 -24.16 1.84 9.00
C TYR A 80 -24.29 2.41 10.42
N LYS A 81 -25.07 3.48 10.57
CA LYS A 81 -25.30 4.18 11.85
C LYS A 81 -26.81 4.28 12.14
N PRO A 82 -27.45 3.25 12.72
CA PRO A 82 -28.88 3.26 13.01
C PRO A 82 -29.31 4.40 13.97
N THR A 83 -28.40 4.90 14.81
CA THR A 83 -28.67 6.06 15.67
C THR A 83 -28.88 7.34 14.85
N LEU A 84 -28.18 7.52 13.73
CA LEU A 84 -28.35 8.69 12.87
C LEU A 84 -29.70 8.68 12.16
N GLU A 85 -30.26 7.51 11.85
CA GLU A 85 -31.61 7.39 11.29
C GLU A 85 -32.67 7.88 12.28
N LYS A 86 -32.55 7.49 13.55
CA LYS A 86 -33.49 7.87 14.61
C LYS A 86 -33.46 9.37 14.89
N MET A 87 -32.28 9.98 14.79
CA MET A 87 -32.04 11.39 15.11
C MET A 87 -31.95 12.26 13.85
N HIS A 88 -32.44 11.76 12.71
CA HIS A 88 -32.30 12.48 11.45
C HIS A 88 -32.98 13.86 11.50
N GLY A 89 -32.23 14.90 11.11
CA GLY A 89 -32.72 16.27 11.14
C GLY A 89 -32.63 16.94 12.53
N GLU A 90 -32.37 16.18 13.60
CA GLU A 90 -32.11 16.75 14.92
C GLU A 90 -30.78 17.50 14.94
N GLN A 91 -30.69 18.53 15.77
CA GLN A 91 -29.47 19.30 15.94
C GLN A 91 -28.36 18.43 16.55
N LEU A 92 -27.14 18.54 16.03
CA LEU A 92 -25.95 17.87 16.58
C LEU A 92 -25.83 18.17 18.09
N PRO A 93 -25.85 17.13 18.96
CA PRO A 93 -25.78 17.35 20.40
C PRO A 93 -24.45 17.95 20.86
N ASP A 94 -24.51 18.86 21.83
CA ASP A 94 -23.32 19.49 22.43
C ASP A 94 -22.36 18.45 23.05
N SER A 95 -22.91 17.33 23.54
CA SER A 95 -22.15 16.21 24.08
C SER A 95 -21.23 15.54 23.05
N VAL A 96 -21.51 15.70 21.76
CA VAL A 96 -20.68 15.22 20.65
C VAL A 96 -19.67 16.29 20.24
N LEU A 97 -20.08 17.56 20.19
CA LEU A 97 -19.18 18.67 19.88
C LEU A 97 -18.05 18.78 20.91
N LYS A 98 -18.35 18.76 22.22
CA LYS A 98 -17.38 18.90 23.32
C LYS A 98 -16.37 20.04 23.11
N GLY A 99 -16.80 21.15 22.51
CA GLY A 99 -15.92 22.28 22.18
C GLY A 99 -14.89 22.00 21.06
N ARG A 100 -15.00 20.88 20.34
CA ARG A 100 -14.14 20.59 19.19
C ARG A 100 -14.39 21.60 18.08
N ARG A 101 -13.30 21.97 17.40
CA ARG A 101 -13.30 22.98 16.35
C ARG A 101 -14.11 22.48 15.14
N LEU A 102 -15.11 23.25 14.74
CA LEU A 102 -15.77 23.10 13.45
C LEU A 102 -14.89 23.66 12.33
N THR A 103 -15.05 23.13 11.13
CA THR A 103 -14.35 23.69 9.96
C THR A 103 -14.85 25.11 9.69
N GLY A 104 -14.02 25.94 9.04
CA GLY A 104 -14.43 27.30 8.65
C GLY A 104 -15.64 27.35 7.71
N MET A 105 -15.93 26.25 7.00
CA MET A 105 -17.10 26.14 6.12
C MET A 105 -18.41 25.88 6.89
N THR A 106 -18.32 25.31 8.08
CA THR A 106 -19.49 24.90 8.89
C THR A 106 -19.67 25.75 10.15
N SER A 107 -18.63 26.47 10.60
CA SER A 107 -18.67 27.25 11.85
C SER A 107 -19.68 28.41 11.84
N GLY A 108 -20.06 28.91 10.66
CA GLY A 108 -21.06 29.96 10.51
C GLY A 108 -22.51 29.45 10.30
N GLN A 109 -22.73 28.14 10.28
CA GLN A 109 -24.06 27.57 10.07
C GLN A 109 -24.92 27.76 11.32
N LYS A 110 -26.16 28.23 11.13
CA LYS A 110 -27.13 28.42 12.23
C LYS A 110 -27.59 27.09 12.86
N SER A 111 -27.53 26.01 12.09
CA SER A 111 -27.94 24.67 12.49
C SER A 111 -27.00 23.66 11.84
N ILE A 112 -26.75 22.56 12.55
CA ILE A 112 -25.88 21.46 12.14
C ILE A 112 -26.68 20.18 12.37
N PRO A 113 -27.66 19.88 11.50
CA PRO A 113 -28.52 18.73 11.69
C PRO A 113 -27.76 17.43 11.44
N LEU A 114 -28.13 16.38 12.17
CA LEU A 114 -27.66 15.03 11.95
C LEU A 114 -28.24 14.50 10.64
N ALA A 115 -27.37 14.04 9.75
CA ALA A 115 -27.75 13.41 8.49
C ALA A 115 -27.69 11.88 8.63
N ALA A 116 -28.81 11.22 8.34
CA ALA A 116 -28.84 9.78 8.15
C ALA A 116 -28.35 9.43 6.75
N SER A 117 -27.97 8.17 6.56
CA SER A 117 -27.73 7.66 5.21
C SER A 117 -29.04 7.69 4.42
N HIS A 118 -28.93 7.96 3.12
CA HIS A 118 -30.08 7.91 2.21
C HIS A 118 -30.29 6.50 1.62
N PHE A 119 -29.33 5.60 1.86
CA PHE A 119 -29.28 4.28 1.25
C PHE A 119 -29.53 3.19 2.30
N LYS A 120 -30.07 2.07 1.84
CA LYS A 120 -30.31 0.91 2.67
C LYS A 120 -29.03 0.12 2.89
N PHE A 121 -28.93 -0.50 4.05
CA PHE A 121 -27.85 -1.42 4.40
C PHE A 121 -28.38 -2.83 4.61
N GLY A 122 -27.58 -3.82 4.20
CA GLY A 122 -27.84 -5.24 4.42
C GLY A 122 -26.63 -5.92 5.06
N ARG A 123 -26.86 -6.99 5.83
CA ARG A 123 -25.80 -7.88 6.31
C ARG A 123 -25.52 -8.95 5.27
N HIS A 124 -24.26 -9.12 4.89
CA HIS A 124 -23.82 -10.02 3.84
C HIS A 124 -22.77 -11.03 4.33
N GLY A 125 -22.81 -12.21 3.72
CA GLY A 125 -21.90 -13.32 4.00
C GLY A 125 -21.99 -13.86 5.43
N GLN A 126 -21.07 -14.77 5.75
CA GLN A 126 -20.89 -15.33 7.08
C GLN A 126 -20.25 -14.34 8.04
N SER A 127 -19.43 -13.43 7.52
CA SER A 127 -18.87 -12.29 8.28
C SER A 127 -19.97 -11.36 8.81
N GLY A 128 -21.15 -11.36 8.17
CA GLY A 128 -22.28 -10.52 8.53
C GLY A 128 -21.99 -9.03 8.36
N MET A 129 -21.07 -8.69 7.45
CA MET A 129 -20.64 -7.33 7.16
C MET A 129 -21.81 -6.50 6.63
N GLU A 130 -21.98 -5.30 7.18
CA GLU A 130 -23.02 -4.36 6.76
C GLU A 130 -22.53 -3.55 5.57
N VAL A 131 -23.19 -3.72 4.42
CA VAL A 131 -22.84 -3.05 3.16
C VAL A 131 -24.06 -2.33 2.61
N SER A 132 -23.85 -1.13 2.08
CA SER A 132 -24.87 -0.34 1.41
C SER A 132 -25.34 -0.99 0.11
N GLU A 133 -26.62 -0.79 -0.24
CA GLU A 133 -27.21 -1.22 -1.52
C GLU A 133 -26.49 -0.64 -2.75
N LEU A 134 -25.67 0.40 -2.57
CA LEU A 134 -24.83 0.99 -3.62
C LEU A 134 -23.70 0.09 -4.10
N LEU A 135 -23.28 -0.90 -3.30
CA LEU A 135 -22.11 -1.73 -3.58
C LEU A 135 -22.47 -3.23 -3.67
N PRO A 136 -23.43 -3.64 -4.52
CA PRO A 136 -23.93 -5.00 -4.56
C PRO A 136 -22.83 -6.03 -4.91
N ASN A 137 -21.88 -5.65 -5.76
CA ASN A 137 -20.77 -6.52 -6.14
C ASN A 137 -19.76 -6.71 -4.99
N ILE A 138 -19.57 -5.70 -4.13
CA ILE A 138 -18.72 -5.83 -2.94
C ILE A 138 -19.43 -6.63 -1.86
N ALA A 139 -20.73 -6.42 -1.70
CA ALA A 139 -21.57 -7.22 -0.82
C ALA A 139 -21.52 -8.72 -1.20
N GLY A 140 -21.46 -9.05 -2.49
CA GLY A 140 -21.35 -10.44 -2.98
C GLY A 140 -20.05 -11.16 -2.60
N ILE A 141 -18.99 -10.43 -2.27
CA ILE A 141 -17.68 -10.97 -1.87
C ILE A 141 -17.33 -10.63 -0.42
N SER A 142 -18.33 -10.40 0.43
CA SER A 142 -18.11 -9.88 1.79
C SER A 142 -17.21 -10.75 2.67
N ASP A 143 -17.17 -12.06 2.41
CA ASP A 143 -16.34 -13.01 3.16
C ASP A 143 -14.91 -13.13 2.61
N GLU A 144 -14.62 -12.53 1.46
CA GLU A 144 -13.28 -12.44 0.86
C GLU A 144 -12.56 -11.13 1.21
N ILE A 145 -13.28 -10.18 1.82
CA ILE A 145 -12.74 -8.88 2.18
C ILE A 145 -12.67 -8.71 3.70
N CYS A 146 -11.61 -8.05 4.15
CA CYS A 146 -11.45 -7.66 5.54
C CYS A 146 -11.71 -6.16 5.68
N MET A 147 -12.72 -5.80 6.47
CA MET A 147 -13.02 -4.41 6.80
C MET A 147 -12.37 -4.00 8.12
N ILE A 148 -11.52 -2.98 8.09
CA ILE A 148 -10.89 -2.43 9.28
C ILE A 148 -11.65 -1.18 9.73
N LYS A 149 -12.46 -1.30 10.78
CA LYS A 149 -13.23 -0.19 11.38
C LYS A 149 -12.55 0.48 12.58
N SER A 150 -11.34 0.02 12.92
CA SER A 150 -10.59 0.49 14.10
C SER A 150 -9.67 1.68 13.81
N MET A 151 -9.67 2.24 12.60
CA MET A 151 -8.85 3.40 12.26
C MET A 151 -9.43 4.66 12.88
N TYR A 152 -8.56 5.51 13.44
CA TYR A 152 -8.92 6.77 14.07
C TYR A 152 -7.95 7.87 13.68
N THR A 153 -8.48 9.07 13.41
CA THR A 153 -7.68 10.26 13.10
C THR A 153 -8.30 11.49 13.74
N GLU A 154 -7.47 12.47 14.10
CA GLU A 154 -7.92 13.74 14.69
C GLU A 154 -8.00 14.88 13.66
N ALA A 155 -7.55 14.65 12.44
CA ALA A 155 -7.54 15.65 11.38
C ALA A 155 -8.98 15.96 10.91
N ILE A 156 -9.41 17.21 11.13
CA ILE A 156 -10.75 17.68 10.73
C ILE A 156 -10.82 18.17 9.28
N ASN A 157 -9.67 18.40 8.64
CA ASN A 157 -9.56 18.95 7.29
C ASN A 157 -8.97 17.90 6.34
N HIS A 158 -9.39 17.94 5.07
CA HIS A 158 -8.97 16.97 4.06
C HIS A 158 -7.45 16.94 3.88
N ASP A 159 -6.78 18.08 3.69
CA ASP A 159 -5.34 18.12 3.37
C ASP A 159 -4.44 17.57 4.51
N PRO A 160 -4.62 17.96 5.79
CA PRO A 160 -3.95 17.32 6.92
C PRO A 160 -4.28 15.83 7.07
N ALA A 161 -5.53 15.42 6.82
CA ALA A 161 -5.94 14.02 6.91
C ALA A 161 -5.25 13.16 5.85
N ILE A 162 -5.23 13.61 4.59
CA ILE A 162 -4.52 12.93 3.50
C ILE A 162 -3.02 12.85 3.80
N THR A 163 -2.43 13.95 4.29
CA THR A 163 -1.01 13.96 4.69
C THR A 163 -0.73 12.93 5.78
N PHE A 164 -1.61 12.83 6.78
CA PHE A 164 -1.49 11.86 7.85
C PHE A 164 -1.58 10.42 7.33
N PHE A 165 -2.56 10.12 6.49
CA PHE A 165 -2.69 8.79 5.89
C PHE A 165 -1.47 8.39 5.07
N GLN A 166 -0.89 9.33 4.33
CA GLN A 166 0.23 9.03 3.45
C GLN A 166 1.58 9.02 4.17
N THR A 167 1.75 9.78 5.26
CA THR A 167 3.08 10.03 5.87
C THR A 167 3.15 9.76 7.38
N GLY A 168 2.02 9.43 8.02
CA GLY A 168 1.91 9.30 9.48
C GLY A 168 1.93 10.63 10.24
N SER A 169 1.90 11.78 9.56
CA SER A 169 1.93 13.12 10.15
C SER A 169 0.92 14.05 9.49
N GLN A 170 0.28 14.90 10.28
CA GLN A 170 -0.59 15.96 9.74
C GLN A 170 0.20 17.11 9.11
N GLN A 171 1.48 17.26 9.46
CA GLN A 171 2.39 18.25 8.87
C GLN A 171 3.18 17.66 7.70
N PRO A 172 3.36 18.39 6.59
CA PRO A 172 4.17 17.97 5.46
C PRO A 172 5.64 17.72 5.83
N GLY A 173 6.37 16.99 4.98
CA GLY A 173 7.83 16.83 5.05
C GLY A 173 8.30 15.46 5.56
N ARG A 174 7.40 14.60 6.05
CA ARG A 174 7.74 13.21 6.37
C ARG A 174 7.69 12.32 5.12
N PRO A 175 8.50 11.24 5.07
CA PRO A 175 8.44 10.29 3.97
C PRO A 175 7.08 9.62 3.89
N SER A 176 6.61 9.40 2.66
CA SER A 176 5.37 8.68 2.40
C SER A 176 5.49 7.18 2.73
N ILE A 177 4.36 6.50 2.86
CA ILE A 177 4.31 5.05 3.08
C ILE A 177 5.07 4.29 1.97
N GLY A 178 4.93 4.72 0.72
CA GLY A 178 5.65 4.12 -0.41
C GLY A 178 7.15 4.34 -0.32
N SER A 179 7.60 5.53 0.12
CA SER A 179 9.01 5.81 0.35
C SER A 179 9.59 4.98 1.50
N TRP A 180 8.84 4.76 2.58
CA TRP A 180 9.25 3.87 3.67
C TRP A 180 9.37 2.41 3.21
N LEU A 181 8.42 1.93 2.39
CA LEU A 181 8.48 0.59 1.84
C LEU A 181 9.68 0.43 0.89
N SER A 182 9.90 1.40 0.01
CA SER A 182 11.06 1.43 -0.89
C SER A 182 12.39 1.48 -0.13
N TYR A 183 12.49 2.28 0.94
CA TYR A 183 13.71 2.37 1.76
C TYR A 183 13.95 1.11 2.59
N GLY A 184 12.89 0.59 3.22
CA GLY A 184 12.96 -0.59 4.08
C GLY A 184 13.24 -1.87 3.31
N LEU A 185 12.41 -2.13 2.30
CA LEU A 185 12.38 -3.41 1.58
C LEU A 185 13.22 -3.36 0.30
N GLY A 186 13.32 -2.22 -0.36
CA GLY A 186 13.98 -2.09 -1.66
C GLY A 186 13.09 -2.54 -2.81
N THR A 187 13.67 -3.15 -3.84
CA THR A 187 12.98 -3.65 -5.04
C THR A 187 13.55 -4.98 -5.49
N ASP A 188 12.67 -5.89 -5.91
CA ASP A 188 13.04 -7.13 -6.61
C ASP A 188 13.14 -6.92 -8.13
N ASN A 189 12.91 -5.68 -8.60
CA ASN A 189 12.91 -5.27 -10.00
C ASN A 189 13.93 -4.17 -10.25
N GLU A 190 14.91 -4.44 -11.12
CA GLU A 190 15.95 -3.48 -11.53
C GLU A 190 15.48 -2.52 -12.64
N ASN A 191 14.37 -2.82 -13.31
CA ASN A 191 13.92 -2.11 -14.51
C ASN A 191 12.80 -1.09 -14.26
N LEU A 192 12.19 -1.08 -13.07
CA LEU A 192 11.14 -0.12 -12.70
C LEU A 192 11.45 0.52 -11.34
N PRO A 193 10.96 1.75 -11.10
CA PRO A 193 11.03 2.35 -9.76
C PRO A 193 10.35 1.46 -8.72
N SER A 194 10.92 1.38 -7.52
CA SER A 194 10.35 0.62 -6.40
C SER A 194 9.02 1.19 -5.90
N PHE A 195 8.73 2.46 -6.22
CA PHE A 195 7.50 3.15 -5.82
C PHE A 195 6.98 4.02 -6.96
N CYS A 196 5.91 3.55 -7.59
CA CYS A 196 5.21 4.26 -8.66
C CYS A 196 3.88 4.82 -8.15
N VAL A 197 3.56 6.04 -8.56
CA VAL A 197 2.33 6.75 -8.22
C VAL A 197 1.51 6.95 -9.48
N LEU A 198 0.31 6.36 -9.49
CA LEU A 198 -0.65 6.54 -10.58
C LEU A 198 -1.75 7.49 -10.13
N LEU A 199 -1.86 8.62 -10.81
CA LEU A 199 -2.88 9.63 -10.53
C LEU A 199 -4.02 9.53 -11.52
N SER A 200 -5.25 9.61 -11.01
CA SER A 200 -6.42 9.72 -11.87
C SER A 200 -6.48 11.12 -12.47
N ALA A 201 -6.50 11.21 -13.80
CA ALA A 201 -6.81 12.46 -14.50
C ALA A 201 -8.32 12.73 -14.41
N GLY A 202 -8.73 13.58 -13.46
CA GLY A 202 -10.12 14.03 -13.37
C GLY A 202 -10.51 14.91 -14.56
N LYS A 203 -11.83 14.99 -14.85
CA LYS A 203 -12.36 15.97 -15.83
C LYS A 203 -11.99 17.38 -15.34
N ASN A 204 -11.31 18.16 -16.17
CA ASN A 204 -10.77 19.50 -15.86
C ASN A 204 -9.52 19.54 -14.94
N GLY A 205 -8.76 18.44 -14.84
CA GLY A 205 -7.34 18.54 -14.46
C GLY A 205 -7.01 18.76 -12.98
N GLY A 206 -7.81 18.29 -12.03
CA GLY A 206 -7.34 18.30 -10.64
C GLY A 206 -8.14 17.46 -9.67
N GLN A 207 -7.56 16.33 -9.24
CA GLN A 207 -7.68 15.99 -7.82
C GLN A 207 -6.76 16.96 -7.06
N PRO A 208 -7.19 17.59 -5.96
CA PRO A 208 -6.36 18.50 -5.17
C PRO A 208 -5.34 17.71 -4.32
N LEU A 209 -4.54 16.87 -4.99
CA LEU A 209 -3.48 16.09 -4.41
C LEU A 209 -2.14 16.72 -4.79
N TYR A 210 -1.32 16.96 -3.78
CA TYR A 210 -0.01 17.57 -3.93
C TYR A 210 1.06 16.48 -4.02
N SER A 211 2.09 16.69 -4.85
CA SER A 211 3.22 15.76 -5.02
C SER A 211 3.92 15.40 -3.70
N ARG A 212 3.90 16.31 -2.72
CA ARG A 212 4.42 16.08 -1.37
C ARG A 212 3.83 14.85 -0.66
N LEU A 213 2.67 14.36 -1.09
CA LEU A 213 2.01 13.19 -0.51
C LEU A 213 2.73 11.88 -0.81
N TRP A 214 3.58 11.87 -1.84
CA TRP A 214 4.38 10.71 -2.24
C TRP A 214 5.88 11.01 -2.11
N GLY A 215 6.20 11.99 -1.27
CA GLY A 215 7.55 12.50 -1.06
C GLY A 215 8.45 11.53 -0.32
N ASN A 216 9.75 11.53 -0.63
CA ASN A 216 10.78 10.84 0.14
C ASN A 216 11.12 11.53 1.49
N GLY A 217 10.68 12.79 1.69
CA GLY A 217 10.98 13.54 2.91
C GLY A 217 12.49 13.65 3.13
N PHE A 218 12.97 13.18 4.28
CA PHE A 218 14.39 13.15 4.62
C PHE A 218 15.13 11.87 4.19
N LEU A 219 14.45 10.91 3.55
CA LEU A 219 15.11 9.73 2.97
C LEU A 219 15.86 10.11 1.68
N PRO A 220 16.79 9.28 1.18
CA PRO A 220 17.41 9.51 -0.12
C PRO A 220 16.38 9.69 -1.25
N SER A 221 16.69 10.54 -2.22
CA SER A 221 15.79 10.89 -3.33
C SER A 221 15.39 9.71 -4.22
N LEU A 222 16.15 8.61 -4.21
CA LEU A 222 15.84 7.39 -4.95
C LEU A 222 14.52 6.72 -4.49
N HIS A 223 14.01 7.06 -3.29
CA HIS A 223 12.75 6.56 -2.75
C HIS A 223 11.55 7.50 -2.99
N GLN A 224 11.74 8.55 -3.78
CA GLN A 224 10.67 9.45 -4.19
C GLN A 224 9.65 8.69 -5.05
N GLY A 225 8.36 8.87 -4.77
CA GLY A 225 7.31 8.35 -5.64
C GLY A 225 7.39 9.03 -7.01
N VAL A 226 7.43 8.19 -8.06
CA VAL A 226 7.49 8.60 -9.47
C VAL A 226 6.13 8.45 -10.13
#